data_AF-A0A2S3VXC9-F1
#
_entry.id   AF-A0A2S3VXC9-F1
#
_cell.length_a   1.000
_cell.length_b   1.000
_cell.length_c   1.000
_cell.angle_alpha   90.00
_cell.angle_beta   90.00
_cell.angle_gamma   90.00
#
_symmetry.space_group_name_H-M   'P 1'
#
loop_
_entity.id
_entity.type
_entity.pdbx_description
1 polymer ?
#
loop_
_entity_poly.entity_id
_entity_poly.type
_entity_poly.pdbx_seq_one_letter_code
_entity_poly.pdbx_strand_id
1 'polypeptide(L)'
;MTAETQMERVRAAYNAARKRPNSPYGVLDGQWKKLQTDLNRCRHMEEGLNVTEKQRVPRIRKAALDRAEEFFVRVRDMDPAQFHTLWTPKAPPPPTPQQIAVGLVERLIKRGVDLQISYPSTLVISPASKLGQSERDSISAIKDLVIAEVKRRKDAWVV
;
A
#
# COMPACT_ATOMS: atom_id res chain seq x y z
N MET A 1 34.37 7.14 -5.11
CA MET A 1 33.21 8.07 -5.03
C MET A 1 32.56 7.87 -3.67
N THR A 2 32.54 8.90 -2.83
CA THR A 2 31.96 8.82 -1.47
C THR A 2 30.45 9.03 -1.52
N ALA A 3 29.72 8.55 -0.51
CA ALA A 3 28.25 8.67 -0.45
C ALA A 3 27.78 10.14 -0.37
N GLU A 4 28.62 11.04 0.12
CA GLU A 4 28.37 12.49 0.17
C GLU A 4 28.30 13.11 -1.23
N THR A 5 29.19 12.71 -2.14
CA THR A 5 29.18 13.19 -3.53
C THR A 5 27.92 12.76 -4.28
N GLN A 6 27.35 11.61 -3.93
CA GLN A 6 26.14 11.08 -4.56
C GLN A 6 24.88 11.82 -4.10
N MET A 7 24.79 12.17 -2.81
CA MET A 7 23.67 12.95 -2.28
C MET A 7 23.65 14.37 -2.87
N GLU A 8 24.81 14.99 -3.07
CA GLU A 8 24.92 16.29 -3.72
C GLU A 8 24.43 16.26 -5.17
N ARG A 9 24.78 15.22 -5.93
CA ARG A 9 24.26 15.02 -7.30
C ARG A 9 22.74 14.90 -7.33
N VAL A 10 22.17 14.09 -6.45
CA VAL A 10 20.71 13.92 -6.36
C VAL A 10 20.03 15.24 -5.99
N ARG A 11 20.61 16.02 -5.07
CA ARG A 11 20.12 17.36 -4.70
C ARG A 11 20.18 18.34 -5.87
N ALA A 12 21.27 18.33 -6.63
CA ALA A 12 21.42 19.16 -7.83
C ALA A 12 20.38 18.81 -8.90
N ALA A 13 20.15 17.51 -9.15
CA ALA A 13 19.14 17.05 -10.09
C ALA A 13 17.71 17.46 -9.66
N TYR A 14 17.39 17.32 -8.38
CA TYR A 14 16.11 17.78 -7.81
C TYR A 14 15.92 19.30 -8.00
N ASN A 15 16.92 20.10 -7.65
CA ASN A 15 16.86 21.56 -7.81
C ASN A 15 16.73 21.97 -9.28
N ALA A 16 17.41 21.28 -10.20
CA ALA A 16 17.30 21.52 -11.63
C ALA A 16 15.89 21.20 -12.16
N ALA A 17 15.30 20.06 -11.77
CA ALA A 17 13.93 19.69 -12.13
C ALA A 17 12.89 20.68 -11.57
N ARG A 18 13.10 21.15 -10.33
CA ARG A 18 12.21 22.08 -9.63
C ARG A 18 12.20 23.49 -10.23
N LYS A 19 13.31 23.93 -10.83
CA LYS A 19 13.44 25.26 -11.46
C LYS A 19 12.75 25.39 -12.82
N ARG A 20 12.23 24.30 -13.40
CA ARG A 20 11.55 24.34 -14.70
C ARG A 20 10.18 25.03 -14.59
N PRO A 21 9.75 25.75 -15.63
CA PRO A 21 8.38 26.25 -15.71
C PRO A 21 7.39 25.07 -15.74
N ASN A 22 6.27 25.21 -15.02
CA ASN A 22 5.23 24.18 -14.86
C ASN A 22 5.70 22.88 -14.20
N SER A 23 6.78 22.93 -13.41
CA SER A 23 7.33 21.75 -12.75
C SER A 23 6.30 21.05 -11.84
N PRO A 24 6.24 19.71 -11.80
CA PRO A 24 5.30 18.96 -10.97
C PRO A 24 5.78 18.93 -9.51
N TYR A 25 5.72 20.08 -8.84
CA TYR A 25 6.26 20.30 -7.48
C TYR A 25 5.82 19.23 -6.48
N GLY A 26 4.53 18.86 -6.49
CA GLY A 26 4.00 17.85 -5.57
C GLY A 26 4.64 16.47 -5.73
N VAL A 27 4.96 16.06 -6.97
CA VAL A 27 5.60 14.77 -7.24
C VAL A 27 7.08 14.83 -6.89
N LEU A 28 7.77 15.90 -7.27
CA LEU A 28 9.19 16.11 -6.94
C LEU A 28 9.41 16.16 -5.43
N ASP A 29 8.61 16.93 -4.70
CA ASP A 29 8.72 17.07 -3.25
C ASP A 29 8.31 15.77 -2.54
N GLY A 30 7.32 15.05 -3.06
CA GLY A 30 6.93 13.72 -2.57
C GLY A 30 8.07 12.70 -2.69
N GLN A 31 8.73 12.65 -3.85
CA GLN A 31 9.85 11.75 -4.07
C GLN A 31 11.09 12.15 -3.25
N TRP A 32 11.34 13.45 -3.08
CA TRP A 32 12.40 13.95 -2.21
C TRP A 32 12.17 13.57 -0.73
N LYS A 33 10.95 13.72 -0.23
CA LYS A 33 10.57 13.27 1.12
C LYS A 33 10.74 11.76 1.27
N LYS A 34 10.31 10.97 0.29
CA LYS A 34 10.48 9.51 0.29
C LYS A 34 11.96 9.12 0.39
N LEU A 35 12.83 9.76 -0.40
CA LEU A 35 14.28 9.55 -0.29
C LEU A 35 14.80 9.86 1.12
N GLN A 36 14.40 10.99 1.71
CA GLN A 36 14.81 11.33 3.08
C GLN A 36 14.34 10.28 4.11
N THR A 37 13.11 9.78 3.98
CA THR A 37 12.59 8.71 4.82
C THR A 37 13.40 7.41 4.66
N ASP A 38 13.69 7.01 3.43
CA ASP A 38 14.49 5.80 3.16
C ASP A 38 15.91 5.91 3.70
N LEU A 39 16.54 7.09 3.59
CA LEU A 39 17.86 7.35 4.15
C LEU A 39 17.86 7.34 5.68
N ASN A 40 16.86 7.95 6.32
CA ASN A 40 16.69 7.90 7.77
C ASN A 40 16.45 6.46 8.25
N ARG A 41 15.65 5.68 7.53
CA ARG A 41 15.45 4.26 7.82
C ARG A 41 16.75 3.47 7.72
N CYS A 42 17.57 3.71 6.70
CA CYS A 42 18.90 3.11 6.59
C CYS A 42 19.78 3.45 7.80
N ARG A 43 19.74 4.69 8.29
CA ARG A 43 20.48 5.11 9.49
C ARG A 43 20.03 4.34 10.74
N HIS A 44 18.73 4.20 10.98
CA HIS A 44 18.20 3.44 12.11
C HIS A 44 18.46 1.93 12.01
N MET A 45 18.53 1.40 10.80
CA MET A 45 18.91 0.01 10.55
C MET A 45 20.37 -0.29 10.95
N GLU A 46 21.26 0.70 10.94
CA GLU A 46 22.66 0.50 11.38
C GLU A 46 22.79 0.28 12.90
N GLU A 47 21.82 0.73 13.68
CA GLU A 47 21.83 0.70 15.15
C GLU A 47 21.33 -0.63 15.74
N GLY A 48 20.56 -1.43 15.00
CA GLY A 48 19.84 -2.61 15.54
C GLY A 48 19.99 -3.93 14.79
N LEU A 49 20.88 -4.03 13.78
CA LEU A 49 20.95 -5.19 12.88
C LEU A 49 22.24 -6.03 13.01
N ASN A 50 22.13 -7.29 12.60
CA ASN A 50 23.20 -8.28 12.62
C ASN A 50 24.25 -7.95 11.52
N VAL A 51 25.48 -8.47 11.64
CA VAL A 51 26.61 -8.15 10.73
C VAL A 51 26.26 -8.33 9.24
N THR A 52 25.47 -9.35 8.89
CA THR A 52 25.02 -9.65 7.52
C THR A 52 24.05 -8.60 6.96
N GLU A 53 23.21 -8.03 7.81
CA GLU A 53 22.23 -7.02 7.42
C GLU A 53 22.86 -5.63 7.32
N LYS A 54 23.88 -5.35 8.16
CA LYS A 54 24.73 -4.16 8.05
C LYS A 54 25.43 -4.07 6.69
N GLN A 55 25.82 -5.20 6.09
CA GLN A 55 26.39 -5.23 4.73
C GLN A 55 25.38 -4.89 3.63
N ARG A 56 24.07 -5.03 3.88
CA ARG A 56 23.01 -4.70 2.92
C ARG A 56 22.63 -3.22 2.94
N VAL A 57 22.80 -2.53 4.07
CA VAL A 57 22.40 -1.11 4.22
C VAL A 57 23.10 -0.19 3.20
N PRO A 58 24.43 -0.27 2.96
CA PRO A 58 25.06 0.54 1.92
C PRO A 58 24.50 0.31 0.52
N ARG A 59 24.14 -0.94 0.18
CA ARG A 59 23.53 -1.28 -1.12
C ARG A 59 22.12 -0.70 -1.24
N ILE A 60 21.32 -0.79 -0.17
CA ILE A 60 19.96 -0.22 -0.13
C ILE A 60 20.02 1.30 -0.25
N ARG A 61 20.93 1.94 0.50
CA ARG A 61 21.18 3.38 0.46
C ARG A 61 21.58 3.84 -0.94
N LYS A 62 22.54 3.16 -1.57
CA LYS A 62 22.97 3.46 -2.94
C LYS A 62 21.82 3.31 -3.93
N ALA A 63 21.06 2.21 -3.86
CA ALA A 63 19.93 1.99 -4.74
C ALA A 63 18.79 3.02 -4.55
N ALA A 64 18.60 3.55 -3.33
CA ALA A 64 17.65 4.63 -3.09
C ALA A 64 18.11 5.95 -3.73
N LEU A 65 19.40 6.28 -3.60
CA LEU A 65 20.00 7.46 -4.23
C LEU A 65 19.96 7.36 -5.76
N ASP A 66 20.37 6.23 -6.34
CA ASP A 66 20.36 6.01 -7.80
C ASP A 66 18.95 6.17 -8.37
N ARG A 67 17.94 5.54 -7.75
CA ARG A 67 16.53 5.66 -8.17
C ARG A 67 16.00 7.09 -8.08
N ALA A 68 16.40 7.84 -7.06
CA ALA A 68 15.98 9.23 -6.91
C ALA A 68 16.66 10.14 -7.93
N GLU A 69 17.97 9.97 -8.17
CA GLU A 69 18.70 10.70 -9.21
C GLU A 69 18.08 10.47 -10.59
N GLU A 70 17.86 9.20 -10.97
CA GLU A 70 17.23 8.83 -12.24
C GLU A 70 15.84 9.46 -12.38
N PHE A 71 15.04 9.45 -11.32
CA PHE A 71 13.73 10.09 -11.32
C PHE A 71 13.84 11.61 -11.56
N PHE A 72 14.70 12.32 -10.82
CA PHE A 72 14.82 13.77 -10.96
C PHE A 72 15.41 14.17 -12.32
N VAL A 73 16.39 13.43 -12.84
CA VAL A 73 16.93 13.63 -14.19
C VAL A 73 15.85 13.39 -15.24
N ARG A 74 15.07 12.31 -15.12
CA ARG A 74 13.95 12.02 -16.01
C ARG A 74 12.93 13.16 -16.01
N VAL A 75 12.52 13.67 -14.85
CA VAL A 75 11.56 14.79 -14.78
C VAL A 75 12.18 16.09 -15.30
N ARG A 76 13.47 16.33 -15.07
CA ARG A 76 14.21 17.47 -15.63
C ARG A 76 14.18 17.46 -17.16
N ASP A 77 14.30 16.30 -17.79
CA ASP A 77 14.39 16.17 -19.25
C ASP A 77 13.03 15.86 -19.92
N MET A 78 12.00 15.52 -19.15
CA MET A 78 10.65 15.18 -19.63
C MET A 78 9.91 16.39 -20.23
N ASP A 79 9.12 16.18 -21.28
CA ASP A 79 8.25 17.22 -21.82
C ASP A 79 7.17 17.61 -20.78
N PRO A 80 6.94 18.91 -20.49
CA PRO A 80 5.87 19.32 -19.57
C PRO A 80 4.49 18.76 -19.89
N ALA A 81 4.17 18.53 -21.18
CA ALA A 81 2.92 17.90 -21.59
C ALA A 81 2.78 16.48 -21.02
N GLN A 82 3.88 15.80 -20.69
CA GLN A 82 3.93 14.43 -20.16
C GLN A 82 3.91 14.37 -18.63
N PHE A 83 3.91 15.51 -17.91
CA PHE A 83 3.89 15.49 -16.45
C PHE A 83 2.66 14.79 -15.86
N HIS A 84 1.56 14.73 -16.62
CA HIS A 84 0.37 13.95 -16.25
C HIS A 84 0.68 12.47 -15.96
N THR A 85 1.72 11.90 -16.59
CA THR A 85 2.15 10.50 -16.41
C THR A 85 2.91 10.25 -15.11
N LEU A 86 3.36 11.31 -14.42
CA LEU A 86 4.13 11.20 -13.18
C LEU A 86 3.24 11.00 -11.95
N TRP A 87 1.95 11.34 -12.05
CA TRP A 87 0.98 11.03 -11.01
C TRP A 87 0.59 9.56 -11.13
N THR A 88 1.16 8.73 -10.25
CA THR A 88 0.53 7.44 -9.95
C THR A 88 -0.73 7.75 -9.14
N PRO A 89 -1.93 7.31 -9.56
CA PRO A 89 -3.11 7.46 -8.73
C PRO A 89 -2.80 6.82 -7.39
N LYS A 90 -2.97 7.61 -6.31
CA LYS A 90 -2.78 7.15 -4.94
C LYS A 90 -3.52 5.82 -4.81
N ALA A 91 -2.79 4.73 -4.56
CA ALA A 91 -3.40 3.42 -4.39
C ALA A 91 -4.55 3.59 -3.39
N PRO A 92 -5.75 3.07 -3.70
CA PRO A 92 -6.89 3.21 -2.80
C PRO A 92 -6.46 2.73 -1.41
N PRO A 93 -6.91 3.40 -0.33
CA PRO A 93 -6.60 2.96 1.01
C PRO A 93 -6.95 1.48 1.14
N PRO A 94 -6.17 0.69 1.89
CA PRO A 94 -6.49 -0.71 2.11
C PRO A 94 -7.92 -0.81 2.64
N PRO A 95 -8.71 -1.80 2.19
CA PRO A 95 -10.09 -1.90 2.58
C PRO A 95 -10.20 -2.07 4.09
N THR A 96 -11.16 -1.38 4.71
CA THR A 96 -11.42 -1.52 6.14
C THR A 96 -11.91 -2.94 6.45
N PRO A 97 -11.75 -3.45 7.68
CA PRO A 97 -12.31 -4.74 8.08
C PRO A 97 -13.81 -4.89 7.75
N GLN A 98 -14.56 -3.79 7.84
CA GLN A 98 -15.97 -3.73 7.44
C GLN A 98 -16.15 -3.92 5.94
N GLN A 99 -15.37 -3.23 5.10
CA GLN A 99 -15.42 -3.41 3.64
C GLN A 99 -15.02 -4.83 3.23
N ILE A 100 -14.07 -5.43 3.94
CA ILE A 100 -13.68 -6.83 3.76
C ILE A 100 -14.86 -7.76 4.10
N ALA A 101 -15.56 -7.52 5.21
CA ALA A 101 -16.74 -8.30 5.60
C ALA A 101 -17.88 -8.20 4.57
N VAL A 102 -18.21 -6.99 4.11
CA VAL A 102 -19.23 -6.76 3.06
C VAL A 102 -18.86 -7.53 1.79
N GLY A 103 -17.64 -7.35 1.29
CA GLY A 103 -17.19 -8.02 0.08
C GLY A 103 -17.15 -9.55 0.20
N LEU A 104 -16.79 -10.07 1.38
CA LEU A 104 -16.80 -11.50 1.66
C LEU A 104 -18.22 -12.08 1.63
N VAL A 105 -19.17 -11.45 2.32
CA VAL A 105 -20.58 -11.87 2.34
C VAL A 105 -21.17 -11.84 0.92
N GLU A 106 -20.90 -10.80 0.14
CA GLU A 106 -21.37 -10.72 -1.25
C GLU A 106 -20.82 -11.81 -2.15
N ARG A 107 -19.52 -12.09 -2.04
CA ARG A 107 -18.89 -13.17 -2.82
C ARG A 107 -19.50 -14.52 -2.48
N LEU A 108 -19.74 -14.79 -1.19
CA LEU A 108 -20.34 -16.04 -0.75
C LEU A 108 -21.78 -16.18 -1.27
N ILE A 109 -22.62 -15.15 -1.13
CA ILE A 109 -24.00 -15.15 -1.66
C ILE A 109 -24.01 -15.35 -3.17
N LYS A 110 -23.16 -14.62 -3.94
CA LYS A 110 -23.06 -14.78 -5.39
C LYS A 110 -22.65 -16.20 -5.82
N ARG A 111 -21.91 -16.92 -4.98
CA ARG A 111 -21.51 -18.32 -5.20
C ARG A 111 -22.61 -19.33 -4.78
N GLY A 112 -23.79 -18.84 -4.37
CA GLY A 112 -24.87 -19.65 -3.84
C GLY A 112 -24.47 -20.31 -2.53
N VAL A 113 -23.84 -19.55 -1.64
CA VAL A 113 -23.59 -19.92 -0.23
C VAL A 113 -24.55 -19.10 0.64
N ASP A 114 -25.34 -19.81 1.42
CA ASP A 114 -26.26 -19.24 2.39
C ASP A 114 -25.54 -18.94 3.71
N LEU A 115 -25.77 -17.74 4.23
CA LEU A 115 -25.31 -17.31 5.54
C LEU A 115 -26.52 -17.11 6.46
N GLN A 116 -26.54 -17.83 7.58
CA GLN A 116 -27.60 -17.77 8.58
C GLN A 116 -27.01 -17.51 9.96
N ILE A 117 -27.80 -16.88 10.82
CA ILE A 117 -27.42 -16.63 12.20
C ILE A 117 -28.37 -17.44 13.05
N SER A 118 -27.84 -18.47 13.70
CA SER A 118 -28.56 -19.24 14.70
C SER A 118 -28.34 -18.62 16.08
N TYR A 119 -29.36 -18.72 16.95
CA TYR A 119 -29.28 -18.21 18.31
C TYR A 119 -28.17 -18.91 19.11
N PRO A 120 -27.42 -18.20 19.98
CA PRO A 120 -27.51 -16.76 20.28
C PRO A 120 -26.72 -15.83 19.36
N SER A 121 -25.72 -16.32 18.61
CA SER A 121 -24.96 -15.56 17.58
C SER A 121 -24.02 -16.48 16.80
N THR A 122 -24.51 -17.65 16.40
CA THR A 122 -23.73 -18.63 15.66
C THR A 122 -23.92 -18.41 14.17
N LEU A 123 -22.85 -18.04 13.46
CA LEU A 123 -22.84 -17.95 12.00
C LEU A 123 -22.83 -19.36 11.40
N VAL A 124 -23.91 -19.73 10.73
CA VAL A 124 -24.05 -20.98 9.97
C VAL A 124 -23.86 -20.65 8.49
N ILE A 125 -22.97 -21.37 7.83
CA ILE A 125 -22.63 -21.14 6.42
C ILE A 125 -22.80 -22.46 5.65
N SER A 126 -23.62 -22.44 4.60
CA SER A 126 -23.97 -23.65 3.84
C SER A 126 -23.97 -23.39 2.33
N PRO A 127 -23.48 -24.31 1.48
CA PRO A 127 -22.78 -25.55 1.84
C PRO A 127 -21.31 -25.28 2.21
N ALA A 128 -20.83 -25.91 3.29
CA ALA A 128 -19.45 -25.77 3.77
C ALA A 128 -18.38 -26.24 2.77
N SER A 129 -18.77 -27.09 1.81
CA SER A 129 -17.92 -27.57 0.71
C SER A 129 -17.51 -26.46 -0.25
N LYS A 130 -18.27 -25.36 -0.32
CA LYS A 130 -17.92 -24.19 -1.13
C LYS A 130 -16.94 -23.25 -0.44
N LEU A 131 -16.58 -23.47 0.84
CA LEU A 131 -15.64 -22.62 1.56
C LEU A 131 -14.23 -23.17 1.49
N GLY A 132 -13.32 -22.41 0.89
CA GLY A 132 -11.88 -22.71 0.94
C GLY A 132 -11.28 -22.42 2.32
N GLN A 133 -10.11 -22.98 2.62
CA GLN A 133 -9.44 -22.79 3.92
C GLN A 133 -9.14 -21.31 4.21
N SER A 134 -8.63 -20.58 3.22
CA SER A 134 -8.38 -19.13 3.35
C SER A 134 -9.65 -18.32 3.67
N GLU A 135 -10.81 -18.74 3.16
CA GLU A 135 -12.09 -18.10 3.47
C GLU A 135 -12.52 -18.39 4.90
N ARG A 136 -12.33 -19.63 5.38
CA ARG A 136 -12.61 -20.01 6.78
C ARG A 136 -11.75 -19.23 7.77
N ASP A 137 -10.47 -19.08 7.47
CA ASP A 137 -9.53 -18.31 8.28
C ASP A 137 -9.94 -16.83 8.32
N SER A 138 -10.30 -16.27 7.14
CA SER A 138 -10.77 -14.89 7.02
C SER A 138 -12.08 -14.66 7.81
N ILE A 139 -13.08 -15.54 7.65
CA ILE A 139 -14.35 -15.45 8.39
C ILE A 139 -14.11 -15.54 9.89
N SER A 140 -13.18 -16.38 10.34
CA SER A 140 -12.86 -16.53 11.76
C SER A 140 -12.22 -15.26 12.33
N ALA A 141 -11.36 -14.59 11.56
CA ALA A 141 -10.70 -13.34 11.98
C ALA A 141 -11.65 -12.14 12.08
N ILE A 142 -12.72 -12.09 11.27
CA ILE A 142 -13.68 -10.97 11.23
C ILE A 142 -15.14 -11.40 11.52
N LYS A 143 -15.32 -12.45 12.34
CA LYS A 143 -16.61 -13.10 12.60
C LYS A 143 -17.72 -12.12 13.00
N ASP A 144 -17.45 -11.23 13.94
CA ASP A 144 -18.45 -10.30 14.48
C ASP A 144 -18.93 -9.31 13.41
N LEU A 145 -18.02 -8.88 12.53
CA LEU A 145 -18.34 -8.01 11.40
C LEU A 145 -19.17 -8.74 10.34
N VAL A 146 -18.88 -10.01 10.08
CA VAL A 146 -19.67 -10.84 9.18
C VAL A 146 -21.07 -11.08 9.75
N ILE A 147 -21.20 -11.37 11.04
CA ILE A 147 -22.50 -11.52 11.72
C ILE A 147 -23.28 -10.19 11.64
N ALA A 148 -22.65 -9.06 11.96
CA ALA A 148 -23.30 -7.75 11.86
C ALA A 148 -23.80 -7.46 10.44
N GLU A 149 -23.01 -7.77 9.42
CA GLU A 149 -23.39 -7.58 8.02
C GLU A 149 -24.54 -8.52 7.59
N VAL A 150 -24.53 -9.78 8.05
CA VAL A 150 -25.63 -10.71 7.78
C VAL A 150 -26.91 -10.25 8.51
N LYS A 151 -26.84 -9.74 9.74
CA LYS A 151 -27.99 -9.13 10.44
C LYS A 151 -28.51 -7.92 9.66
N ARG A 152 -27.62 -6.99 9.27
CA ARG A 152 -27.96 -5.79 8.49
C ARG A 152 -28.69 -6.11 7.18
N ARG A 153 -28.29 -7.19 6.48
CA ARG A 153 -28.94 -7.64 5.24
C ARG A 153 -30.27 -8.35 5.48
N LYS A 154 -30.42 -9.02 6.61
CA LYS A 154 -31.63 -9.74 7.02
C LYS A 154 -32.64 -8.88 7.76
N ASP A 155 -32.30 -7.64 8.09
CA ASP A 155 -33.23 -6.59 8.55
C ASP A 155 -34.20 -6.13 7.43
N ALA A 156 -34.49 -7.03 6.49
CA ALA A 156 -35.50 -6.90 5.46
C ALA A 156 -36.75 -7.63 5.95
N TRP A 157 -37.89 -6.95 5.83
CA TRP A 157 -39.23 -7.38 6.22
C TRP A 157 -39.48 -8.89 6.02
N VAL A 158 -39.70 -9.60 7.13
CA VAL A 158 -40.19 -10.98 7.14
C VAL A 158 -41.72 -10.91 7.18
N VAL A 159 -42.36 -11.43 6.13
CA VAL A 159 -43.82 -11.62 6.04
C VAL A 159 -44.15 -13.05 6.44
#